data_AF-A0A355UFJ2-F1
#
_entry.id   AF-A0A355UFJ2-F1
#
_cell.length_a   1.000
_cell.length_b   1.000
_cell.length_c   1.000
_cell.angle_alpha   90.00
_cell.angle_beta   90.00
_cell.angle_gamma   90.00
#
_symmetry.space_group_name_H-M   'P 1'
#
loop_
_entity.id
_entity.type
_entity.pdbx_description
1 polymer ?
#
loop_
_entity_poly.entity_id
_entity_poly.type
_entity_poly.pdbx_seq_one_letter_code
_entity_poly.pdbx_strand_id
1 'polypeptide(L)'
;MVLLCWLSGCITNLDLIDVIKNIPSEVFIFFIPLIFYILGYLNDILSSCFEFYLYELGCKRPSELLLNNKKKRYRLPKLEKIKNELGLPNENILSREESYRAFQKANEMKDIDKDNITEFYVSYIFARNFMVANFLLVIGSFIVAVFNTSNCHIWIILISYSLLSFLFVYRWKQKALYYSKKVFNSIIK
;
A
#
# COMPACT_ATOMS: atom_id res chain seq x y z
N MET A 1 13.10 -16.72 2.86
CA MET A 1 14.16 -17.46 3.57
C MET A 1 14.03 -17.30 5.09
N VAL A 2 14.03 -16.08 5.65
CA VAL A 2 13.80 -15.86 7.10
C VAL A 2 12.41 -16.32 7.59
N LEU A 3 11.35 -16.07 6.82
CA LEU A 3 9.99 -16.59 7.11
C LEU A 3 9.89 -18.13 7.03
N LEU A 4 10.68 -18.76 6.18
CA LEU A 4 10.75 -20.23 6.08
C LEU A 4 11.55 -20.83 7.25
N CYS A 5 12.61 -20.15 7.70
CA CYS A 5 13.32 -20.50 8.92
C CYS A 5 12.44 -20.33 10.18
N TRP A 6 11.51 -19.37 10.19
CA TRP A 6 10.57 -19.19 11.30
C TRP A 6 9.42 -20.20 11.29
N LEU A 7 8.85 -20.52 10.11
CA LEU A 7 7.90 -21.64 9.98
C LEU A 7 8.54 -22.97 10.44
N SER A 8 9.82 -23.20 10.12
CA SER A 8 10.56 -24.36 10.61
C SER A 8 10.77 -24.36 12.14
N GLY A 9 10.74 -23.20 12.81
CA GLY A 9 10.95 -23.08 14.26
C GLY A 9 9.66 -23.07 15.08
N CYS A 10 8.53 -22.63 14.51
CA CYS A 10 7.23 -22.60 15.17
C CYS A 10 6.41 -23.89 15.00
N ILE A 11 6.72 -24.73 14.01
CA ILE A 11 6.09 -26.04 13.87
C ILE A 11 6.90 -27.04 14.73
N THR A 12 6.73 -26.97 16.05
CA THR A 12 7.27 -27.97 16.99
C THR A 12 6.29 -29.12 17.27
N ASN A 13 5.12 -29.13 16.62
CA ASN A 13 4.23 -30.29 16.64
C ASN A 13 4.73 -31.33 15.62
N LEU A 14 5.46 -32.33 16.11
CA LEU A 14 5.91 -33.49 15.33
C LEU A 14 4.74 -34.12 14.53
N ASP A 15 3.55 -34.17 15.14
CA ASP A 15 2.34 -34.75 14.54
C ASP A 15 1.86 -33.97 13.29
N LEU A 16 1.99 -32.64 13.28
CA LEU A 16 1.55 -31.83 12.13
C LEU A 16 2.51 -32.00 10.94
N ILE A 17 3.81 -32.14 11.21
CA ILE A 17 4.83 -32.36 10.19
C ILE A 17 4.64 -33.72 9.54
N ASP A 18 4.35 -34.76 10.32
CA ASP A 18 4.14 -36.11 9.79
C ASP A 18 2.81 -36.23 9.04
N VAL A 19 1.75 -35.53 9.46
CA VAL A 19 0.52 -35.39 8.66
C VAL A 19 0.80 -34.67 7.33
N ILE A 20 1.56 -33.58 7.32
CA ILE A 20 1.91 -32.85 6.10
C ILE A 20 2.78 -33.68 5.16
N LYS A 21 3.72 -34.47 5.68
CA LYS A 21 4.57 -35.39 4.89
C LYS A 21 3.76 -36.50 4.22
N ASN A 22 2.65 -36.91 4.81
CA ASN A 22 1.78 -37.96 4.28
C ASN A 22 0.76 -37.44 3.24
N ILE A 23 0.69 -36.12 3.00
CA ILE A 23 -0.14 -35.55 1.95
C ILE A 23 0.57 -35.75 0.59
N PRO A 24 -0.10 -36.30 -0.44
CA PRO A 24 0.47 -36.44 -1.77
C PRO A 24 0.99 -35.11 -2.30
N SER A 25 2.18 -35.12 -2.90
CA SER A 25 2.87 -33.90 -3.36
C SER A 25 2.05 -33.13 -4.41
N GLU A 26 1.26 -33.86 -5.20
CA GLU A 26 0.35 -33.34 -6.21
C GLU A 26 -0.77 -32.52 -5.60
N VAL A 27 -1.29 -32.96 -4.44
CA VAL A 27 -2.33 -32.26 -3.70
C VAL A 27 -1.78 -30.96 -3.10
N PHE A 28 -0.55 -30.99 -2.58
CA PHE A 28 0.10 -29.81 -2.02
C PHE A 28 0.28 -28.66 -3.03
N ILE A 29 0.60 -28.99 -4.29
CA ILE A 29 0.80 -27.99 -5.37
C ILE A 29 -0.48 -27.17 -5.61
N PHE A 30 -1.67 -27.77 -5.49
CA PHE A 30 -2.94 -27.04 -5.64
C PHE A 30 -3.23 -26.07 -4.49
N PHE A 31 -2.71 -26.33 -3.30
CA PHE A 31 -2.90 -25.46 -2.13
C PHE A 31 -1.97 -24.25 -2.11
N ILE A 32 -0.82 -24.31 -2.80
CA ILE A 32 0.14 -23.20 -2.85
C ILE A 32 -0.49 -21.90 -3.40
N PRO A 33 -1.16 -21.89 -4.57
CA PRO A 33 -1.84 -20.69 -5.07
C PRO A 33 -2.92 -20.18 -4.11
N LEU A 34 -3.67 -21.09 -3.47
CA LEU A 34 -4.72 -20.73 -2.52
C LEU A 34 -4.13 -20.01 -1.29
N ILE A 35 -3.04 -20.52 -0.73
CA ILE A 35 -2.33 -19.89 0.39
C ILE A 35 -1.83 -18.50 -0.01
N PHE A 36 -1.19 -18.36 -1.18
CA PHE A 36 -0.73 -17.06 -1.65
C PHE A 36 -1.88 -16.07 -1.90
N TYR A 37 -3.00 -16.55 -2.42
CA TYR A 37 -4.20 -15.73 -2.61
C TYR A 37 -4.74 -15.23 -1.27
N ILE A 38 -4.90 -16.12 -0.28
CA ILE A 38 -5.37 -15.75 1.06
C ILE A 38 -4.42 -14.75 1.72
N LEU A 39 -3.11 -15.02 1.68
CA LEU A 39 -2.10 -14.11 2.25
C LEU A 39 -2.10 -12.74 1.55
N GLY A 40 -2.23 -12.73 0.22
CA GLY A 40 -2.33 -11.50 -0.56
C GLY A 40 -3.58 -10.70 -0.22
N TYR A 41 -4.72 -11.37 -0.08
CA TYR A 41 -6.01 -10.76 0.29
C TYR A 41 -5.98 -10.19 1.72
N LEU A 42 -5.44 -10.94 2.68
CA LEU A 42 -5.24 -10.45 4.05
C LEU A 42 -4.31 -9.23 4.07
N ASN A 43 -3.21 -9.27 3.33
CA ASN A 43 -2.31 -8.13 3.21
C ASN A 43 -3.01 -6.91 2.60
N ASP A 44 -3.89 -7.08 1.61
CA ASP A 44 -4.64 -5.97 1.00
C ASP A 44 -5.62 -5.31 1.99
N ILE A 45 -6.31 -6.11 2.79
CA ILE A 45 -7.20 -5.62 3.87
C ILE A 45 -6.38 -4.83 4.89
N LEU A 46 -5.31 -5.43 5.42
CA LEU A 46 -4.42 -4.78 6.39
C LEU A 46 -3.83 -3.49 5.82
N SER A 47 -3.46 -3.51 4.54
CA SER A 47 -2.92 -2.35 3.84
C SER A 47 -3.90 -1.20 3.73
N SER A 48 -5.17 -1.52 3.47
CA SER A 48 -6.25 -0.54 3.41
C SER A 48 -6.51 0.09 4.77
N CYS A 49 -6.54 -0.71 5.85
CA CYS A 49 -6.67 -0.21 7.21
C CYS A 49 -5.47 0.67 7.62
N PHE A 50 -4.25 0.21 7.34
CA PHE A 50 -3.03 0.95 7.66
C PHE A 50 -2.98 2.30 6.95
N GLU A 51 -3.35 2.35 5.67
CA GLU A 51 -3.46 3.59 4.92
C GLU A 51 -4.49 4.57 5.53
N PHE A 52 -5.66 4.06 5.93
CA PHE A 52 -6.68 4.87 6.58
C PHE A 52 -6.13 5.55 7.83
N TYR A 53 -5.52 4.78 8.74
CA TYR A 53 -4.91 5.30 9.97
C TYR A 53 -3.74 6.23 9.70
N LEU A 54 -2.86 5.91 8.74
CA LEU A 54 -1.76 6.81 8.37
C LEU A 54 -2.25 8.17 7.93
N TYR A 55 -3.36 8.20 7.18
CA TYR A 55 -4.00 9.46 6.89
C TYR A 55 -4.50 10.08 8.20
N GLU A 56 -5.39 9.46 8.96
CA GLU A 56 -5.93 10.05 10.21
C GLU A 56 -4.85 10.65 11.13
N LEU A 57 -3.74 9.93 11.34
CA LEU A 57 -2.62 10.33 12.20
C LEU A 57 -1.76 11.51 11.69
N GLY A 58 -2.07 12.07 10.52
CA GLY A 58 -1.51 13.34 10.06
C GLY A 58 -0.78 13.29 8.72
N CYS A 59 -0.77 12.14 8.02
CA CYS A 59 -0.28 12.14 6.65
C CYS A 59 -1.27 12.88 5.74
N LYS A 60 -0.80 13.89 5.01
CA LYS A 60 -1.62 14.62 4.03
C LYS A 60 -2.02 13.69 2.90
N ARG A 61 -3.31 13.72 2.54
CA ARG A 61 -3.84 12.90 1.45
C ARG A 61 -3.37 13.44 0.09
N PRO A 62 -3.20 12.58 -0.92
CA PRO A 62 -2.85 13.02 -2.28
C PRO A 62 -3.78 14.10 -2.82
N SER A 63 -5.09 13.98 -2.59
CA SER A 63 -6.08 14.96 -3.04
C SER A 63 -5.89 16.33 -2.42
N GLU A 64 -5.62 16.40 -1.11
CA GLU A 64 -5.32 17.65 -0.41
C GLU A 64 -4.04 18.30 -0.96
N LEU A 65 -3.03 17.50 -1.28
CA LEU A 65 -1.76 18.00 -1.83
C LEU A 65 -1.92 18.54 -3.26
N LEU A 66 -2.75 17.89 -4.08
CA LEU A 66 -2.99 18.24 -5.48
C LEU A 66 -3.89 19.47 -5.62
N LEU A 67 -5.05 19.46 -4.94
CA LEU A 67 -6.05 20.53 -5.07
C LEU A 67 -5.59 21.85 -4.44
N ASN A 68 -4.73 21.78 -3.41
CA ASN A 68 -4.11 22.97 -2.80
C ASN A 68 -2.75 23.34 -3.41
N ASN A 69 -2.35 22.72 -4.54
CA ASN A 69 -1.10 23.03 -5.24
C ASN A 69 0.17 22.94 -4.34
N LYS A 70 0.15 22.10 -3.29
CA LYS A 70 1.25 21.98 -2.31
C LYS A 70 2.49 21.26 -2.86
N LYS A 71 2.42 20.67 -4.06
CA LYS A 71 3.51 19.91 -4.70
C LYS A 71 3.77 20.37 -6.14
N LYS A 72 4.82 21.21 -6.32
CA LYS A 72 5.23 21.76 -7.63
C LYS A 72 5.42 20.69 -8.73
N ARG A 73 5.99 19.52 -8.39
CA ARG A 73 6.24 18.43 -9.36
C ARG A 73 4.96 17.72 -9.83
N TYR A 74 3.90 17.74 -9.04
CA TYR A 74 2.68 16.96 -9.27
C TYR A 74 1.48 17.84 -9.60
N ARG A 75 1.70 19.06 -10.09
CA ARG A 75 0.64 20.02 -10.39
C ARG A 75 -0.41 19.46 -11.34
N LEU A 76 -1.65 19.86 -11.08
CA LEU A 76 -2.78 19.67 -11.99
C LEU A 76 -2.74 20.80 -13.04
N PRO A 77 -2.57 20.48 -14.34
CA PRO A 77 -2.38 21.49 -15.38
C PRO A 77 -3.61 22.39 -15.60
N LYS A 78 -4.81 21.90 -15.30
CA LYS A 78 -6.09 22.62 -15.46
C LYS A 78 -6.84 22.70 -14.12
N LEU A 79 -6.14 23.08 -13.04
CA LEU A 79 -6.66 23.04 -11.67
C LEU A 79 -7.99 23.80 -11.50
N GLU A 80 -8.11 25.01 -12.07
CA GLU A 80 -9.35 25.80 -11.97
C GLU A 80 -10.52 25.11 -12.65
N LYS A 81 -10.30 24.50 -13.83
CA LYS A 81 -11.36 23.72 -14.50
C LYS A 81 -11.78 22.52 -13.66
N ILE A 82 -10.81 21.81 -13.07
CA ILE A 82 -11.08 20.68 -12.16
C ILE A 82 -11.92 21.14 -10.96
N LYS A 83 -11.54 22.26 -10.33
CA LYS A 83 -12.28 22.82 -9.21
C LYS A 83 -13.70 23.22 -9.61
N ASN A 84 -13.87 23.86 -10.76
CA ASN A 84 -15.18 24.25 -11.28
C ASN A 84 -16.08 23.02 -11.55
N GLU A 85 -15.57 21.98 -12.22
CA GLU A 85 -16.30 20.71 -12.44
C GLU A 85 -16.72 20.04 -11.11
N LEU A 86 -15.87 20.15 -10.10
CA LEU A 86 -16.15 19.61 -8.78
C LEU A 86 -17.05 20.52 -7.92
N GLY A 87 -17.35 21.75 -8.37
CA GLY A 87 -18.12 22.74 -7.62
C GLY A 87 -17.36 23.30 -6.40
N LEU A 88 -16.04 23.42 -6.50
CA LEU A 88 -15.16 23.86 -5.42
C LEU A 88 -14.73 25.32 -5.60
N PRO A 89 -14.51 26.08 -4.52
CA PRO A 89 -13.98 27.44 -4.60
C PRO A 89 -12.54 27.47 -5.13
N ASN A 90 -12.26 28.40 -6.05
CA ASN A 90 -10.95 28.53 -6.69
C ASN A 90 -9.86 29.04 -5.73
N GLU A 91 -10.20 29.98 -4.85
CA GLU A 91 -9.23 30.72 -4.03
C GLU A 91 -8.98 30.12 -2.64
N ASN A 92 -9.88 29.28 -2.13
CA ASN A 92 -9.76 28.72 -0.78
C ASN A 92 -8.82 27.51 -0.71
N ILE A 93 -8.03 27.45 0.36
CA ILE A 93 -7.30 26.24 0.77
C ILE A 93 -8.34 25.26 1.29
N LEU A 94 -8.49 24.13 0.60
CA LEU A 94 -9.41 23.08 0.98
C LEU A 94 -8.89 22.34 2.20
N SER A 95 -9.80 22.09 3.13
CA SER A 95 -9.56 21.19 4.26
C SER A 95 -9.32 19.75 3.76
N ARG A 96 -8.84 18.92 4.69
CA ARG A 96 -8.63 17.50 4.45
C ARG A 96 -9.90 16.80 3.97
N GLU A 97 -11.02 17.08 4.64
CA GLU A 97 -12.29 16.41 4.41
C GLU A 97 -12.91 16.85 3.08
N GLU A 98 -12.90 18.15 2.78
CA GLU A 98 -13.33 18.67 1.48
C GLU A 98 -12.50 18.08 0.33
N SER A 99 -11.17 18.01 0.50
CA SER A 99 -10.29 17.42 -0.50
C SER A 99 -10.55 15.93 -0.71
N TYR A 100 -10.99 15.22 0.33
CA TYR A 100 -11.35 13.81 0.21
C TYR A 100 -12.67 13.61 -0.52
N ARG A 101 -13.71 14.37 -0.15
CA ARG A 101 -15.01 14.34 -0.84
C ARG A 101 -14.89 14.74 -2.31
N ALA A 102 -14.07 15.75 -2.59
CA ALA A 102 -13.73 16.15 -3.95
C ALA A 102 -13.10 15.01 -4.76
N PHE A 103 -12.22 14.22 -4.14
CA PHE A 103 -11.63 13.06 -4.79
C PHE A 103 -12.63 11.93 -5.01
N GLN A 104 -13.52 11.65 -4.06
CA GLN A 104 -14.59 10.66 -4.23
C GLN A 104 -15.50 11.03 -5.41
N LYS A 105 -15.96 12.29 -5.45
CA LYS A 105 -16.76 12.83 -6.55
C LYS A 105 -16.02 12.73 -7.89
N ALA A 106 -14.74 13.10 -7.95
CA ALA A 106 -13.94 12.95 -9.17
C ALA A 106 -13.79 11.48 -9.60
N ASN A 107 -13.68 10.56 -8.65
CA ASN A 107 -13.55 9.13 -8.93
C ASN A 107 -14.85 8.50 -9.43
N GLU A 108 -16.01 9.05 -9.08
CA GLU A 108 -17.32 8.68 -9.64
C GLU A 108 -17.55 9.25 -11.04
N MET A 109 -17.04 10.46 -11.30
CA MET A 109 -17.16 11.16 -12.59
C MET A 109 -16.12 10.75 -13.63
N LYS A 110 -15.12 9.94 -13.25
CA LYS A 110 -13.99 9.63 -14.12
C LYS A 110 -14.45 8.89 -15.37
N ASP A 111 -13.90 9.32 -16.50
CA ASP A 111 -14.00 8.58 -17.75
C ASP A 111 -12.91 7.49 -17.77
N ILE A 112 -13.33 6.22 -17.69
CA ILE A 112 -12.43 5.08 -17.55
C ILE A 112 -11.62 4.86 -18.85
N ASP A 113 -12.19 5.22 -20.00
CA ASP A 113 -11.61 4.94 -21.32
C ASP A 113 -10.55 5.97 -21.74
N LYS A 114 -10.58 7.17 -21.13
CA LYS A 114 -9.75 8.31 -21.58
C LYS A 114 -8.27 8.24 -21.19
N ASP A 115 -7.87 7.42 -20.20
CA ASP A 115 -6.59 7.69 -19.52
C ASP A 115 -5.84 6.51 -18.85
N ASN A 116 -6.16 5.24 -19.16
CA ASN A 116 -5.57 4.04 -18.53
C ASN A 116 -5.54 4.13 -16.99
N ILE A 117 -6.57 4.72 -16.38
CA ILE A 117 -6.63 5.00 -14.94
C ILE A 117 -6.47 3.72 -14.12
N THR A 118 -6.97 2.59 -14.64
CA THR A 118 -6.85 1.26 -14.04
C THR A 118 -5.40 0.85 -13.80
N GLU A 119 -4.48 1.15 -14.72
CA GLU A 119 -3.06 0.81 -14.56
C GLU A 119 -2.43 1.58 -13.39
N PHE A 120 -2.78 2.86 -13.26
CA PHE A 120 -2.33 3.71 -12.16
C PHE A 120 -2.94 3.26 -10.83
N TYR A 121 -4.21 2.85 -10.84
CA TYR A 121 -4.89 2.28 -9.68
C TYR A 121 -4.20 0.99 -9.22
N VAL A 122 -4.00 0.03 -10.12
CA VAL A 122 -3.31 -1.25 -9.81
C VAL A 122 -1.89 -0.98 -9.31
N SER A 123 -1.14 -0.09 -9.97
CA SER A 123 0.20 0.32 -9.53
C SER A 123 0.21 0.91 -8.12
N TYR A 124 -0.81 1.67 -7.76
CA TYR A 124 -0.94 2.28 -6.43
C TYR A 124 -1.27 1.23 -5.37
N ILE A 125 -2.25 0.35 -5.62
CA ILE A 125 -2.61 -0.75 -4.72
C ILE A 125 -1.40 -1.66 -4.48
N PHE A 126 -0.68 -2.01 -5.55
CA PHE A 126 0.54 -2.81 -5.44
C PHE A 126 1.60 -2.13 -4.57
N ALA A 127 1.87 -0.83 -4.78
CA ALA A 127 2.86 -0.10 -3.98
C ALA A 127 2.46 0.01 -2.50
N ARG A 128 1.17 0.18 -2.21
CA ARG A 128 0.63 0.17 -0.85
C ARG A 128 0.83 -1.18 -0.17
N ASN A 129 0.45 -2.26 -0.86
CA ASN A 129 0.52 -3.61 -0.34
C ASN A 129 1.96 -4.05 -0.08
N PHE A 130 2.89 -3.62 -0.95
CA PHE A 130 4.32 -3.88 -0.77
C PHE A 130 4.91 -3.12 0.42
N MET A 131 4.49 -1.87 0.62
CA MET A 131 4.89 -1.07 1.78
C MET A 131 4.46 -1.74 3.08
N VAL A 132 3.19 -2.15 3.20
CA VAL A 132 2.68 -2.77 4.44
C VAL A 132 3.28 -4.15 4.67
N ALA A 133 3.43 -4.97 3.62
CA ALA A 133 4.13 -6.24 3.72
C ALA A 133 5.56 -6.04 4.28
N ASN A 134 6.29 -5.03 3.80
CA ASN A 134 7.62 -4.73 4.33
C ASN A 134 7.58 -4.22 5.78
N PHE A 135 6.58 -3.43 6.18
CA PHE A 135 6.40 -3.04 7.58
C PHE A 135 6.16 -4.26 8.48
N LEU A 136 5.34 -5.22 8.05
CA LEU A 136 5.13 -6.47 8.78
C LEU A 136 6.43 -7.28 8.90
N LEU A 137 7.26 -7.31 7.85
CA LEU A 137 8.59 -7.93 7.90
C LEU A 137 9.53 -7.22 8.88
N VAL A 138 9.51 -5.89 8.94
CA VAL A 138 10.30 -5.12 9.92
C VAL A 138 9.86 -5.47 11.34
N ILE A 139 8.55 -5.49 11.61
CA ILE A 139 8.00 -5.86 12.92
C ILE A 139 8.41 -7.29 13.30
N GLY A 140 8.23 -8.25 12.39
CA GLY A 140 8.63 -9.64 12.62
C GLY A 140 10.14 -9.77 12.86
N SER A 141 10.96 -9.08 12.06
CA SER A 141 12.42 -9.06 12.23
C SER A 141 12.84 -8.43 13.56
N PHE A 142 12.13 -7.39 14.00
CA PHE A 142 12.39 -6.73 15.28
C PHE A 142 12.08 -7.66 16.44
N ILE A 143 10.92 -8.34 16.43
CA ILE A 143 10.55 -9.33 17.45
C ILE A 143 11.65 -10.40 17.54
N VAL A 144 12.06 -10.96 16.40
CA VAL A 144 13.12 -11.99 16.36
C VAL A 144 14.46 -11.45 16.87
N ALA A 145 14.82 -10.20 16.54
CA ALA A 145 16.05 -9.55 17.01
C ALA A 145 16.08 -9.40 18.52
N VAL A 146 14.95 -9.04 19.14
CA VAL A 146 14.82 -8.89 20.61
C VAL A 146 15.04 -10.21 21.33
N PHE A 147 14.56 -11.33 20.78
CA PHE A 147 14.77 -12.65 21.38
C PHE A 147 16.15 -13.26 21.07
N ASN A 148 16.87 -12.74 20.07
CA ASN A 148 18.16 -13.26 19.62
C ASN A 148 19.22 -12.15 19.55
N THR A 149 19.31 -11.35 20.61
CA THR A 149 20.11 -10.12 20.69
C THR A 149 21.58 -10.32 20.29
N SER A 150 22.16 -11.47 20.60
CA SER A 150 23.58 -11.78 20.33
C SER A 150 23.89 -12.06 18.85
N ASN A 151 22.87 -12.26 18.00
CA ASN A 151 23.07 -12.59 16.60
C ASN A 151 23.09 -11.33 15.72
N CYS A 152 24.29 -10.88 15.35
CA CYS A 152 24.53 -9.70 14.52
C CYS A 152 23.80 -9.76 13.16
N HIS A 153 23.62 -10.94 12.56
CA HIS A 153 22.96 -11.07 11.26
C HIS A 153 21.49 -10.62 11.29
N ILE A 154 20.79 -10.86 12.40
CA ILE A 154 19.37 -10.51 12.54
C ILE A 154 19.21 -8.98 12.62
N TRP A 155 20.14 -8.30 13.29
CA TRP A 155 20.18 -6.83 13.34
C TRP A 155 20.44 -6.21 11.96
N ILE A 156 21.37 -6.78 11.18
CA ILE A 156 21.62 -6.34 9.80
C ILE A 156 20.36 -6.49 8.94
N ILE A 157 19.66 -7.62 9.07
CA ILE A 157 18.39 -7.86 8.37
C ILE A 157 17.35 -6.81 8.77
N LEU A 158 17.17 -6.54 10.06
CA LEU A 158 16.24 -5.52 10.56
C LEU A 158 16.56 -4.13 9.98
N ILE A 159 17.83 -3.71 10.01
CA ILE A 159 18.26 -2.42 9.46
C ILE A 159 17.98 -2.37 7.96
N SER A 160 18.27 -3.44 7.22
CA SER A 160 18.04 -3.49 5.77
C SER A 160 16.55 -3.31 5.42
N TYR A 161 15.65 -4.03 6.09
CA TYR A 161 14.20 -3.89 5.87
C TYR A 161 13.67 -2.54 6.33
N SER A 162 14.24 -1.98 7.40
CA SER A 162 13.89 -0.63 7.88
C SER A 162 14.24 0.44 6.85
N LEU A 163 15.41 0.34 6.21
CA LEU A 163 15.80 1.23 5.10
C LEU A 163 14.87 1.08 3.89
N LEU A 164 14.50 -0.16 3.55
CA LEU A 164 13.53 -0.44 2.47
C LEU A 164 12.15 0.16 2.76
N SER A 165 11.71 0.18 4.03
CA SER A 165 10.42 0.78 4.41
C SER A 165 10.34 2.26 3.99
N PHE A 166 11.42 3.03 4.18
CA PHE A 166 11.43 4.43 3.75
C PHE A 166 11.24 4.57 2.22
N LEU A 167 11.89 3.70 1.44
CA LEU A 167 11.75 3.68 -0.01
C LEU A 167 10.33 3.30 -0.43
N PHE A 168 9.71 2.31 0.20
CA PHE A 168 8.35 1.90 -0.13
C PHE A 168 7.31 2.92 0.30
N VAL A 169 7.47 3.58 1.45
CA VAL A 169 6.61 4.72 1.84
C VAL A 169 6.70 5.83 0.81
N TYR A 170 7.91 6.18 0.37
CA TYR A 170 8.11 7.18 -0.68
C TYR A 170 7.42 6.77 -1.98
N ARG A 171 7.61 5.51 -2.41
CA ARG A 171 7.05 4.99 -3.67
C ARG A 171 5.53 4.89 -3.63
N TRP A 172 4.95 4.46 -2.52
CA TRP A 172 3.51 4.44 -2.29
C TRP A 172 2.92 5.85 -2.40
N LYS A 173 3.47 6.83 -1.68
CA LYS A 173 3.02 8.24 -1.76
C LYS A 173 3.10 8.79 -3.18
N GLN A 174 4.18 8.47 -3.89
CA GLN A 174 4.36 8.87 -5.29
C GLN A 174 3.28 8.25 -6.20
N LYS A 175 3.02 6.95 -6.09
CA LYS A 175 2.00 6.27 -6.90
C LYS A 175 0.59 6.73 -6.56
N ALA A 176 0.30 6.98 -5.29
CA ALA A 176 -0.97 7.56 -4.85
C ALA A 176 -1.21 8.94 -5.48
N LEU A 177 -0.18 9.81 -5.52
CA LEU A 177 -0.25 11.10 -6.20
C LEU A 177 -0.50 10.98 -7.71
N TYR A 178 0.18 10.05 -8.39
CA TYR A 178 -0.04 9.83 -9.83
C TYR A 178 -1.45 9.34 -10.13
N TYR A 179 -1.94 8.38 -9.35
CA TYR A 179 -3.31 7.89 -9.48
C TYR A 179 -4.33 9.02 -9.27
N SER A 180 -4.24 9.76 -8.17
CA SER A 180 -5.18 10.85 -7.92
C SER A 180 -5.10 11.96 -8.97
N LYS A 181 -3.90 12.27 -9.48
CA LYS A 181 -3.73 13.23 -10.57
C LYS A 181 -4.42 12.78 -11.86
N LYS A 182 -4.33 11.48 -12.20
CA LYS A 182 -5.00 10.94 -13.39
C LYS A 182 -6.51 10.96 -13.24
N VAL A 183 -7.05 10.58 -12.08
CA VAL A 183 -8.48 10.71 -11.78
C VAL A 183 -8.96 12.14 -11.97
N PHE A 184 -8.28 13.14 -11.39
CA PHE A 184 -8.68 14.54 -11.55
C PHE A 184 -8.52 15.09 -12.97
N ASN A 185 -7.60 14.57 -13.78
CA ASN A 185 -7.48 15.01 -15.16
C ASN A 185 -8.57 14.40 -16.05
N SER A 186 -9.02 13.18 -15.74
CA SER A 186 -10.00 12.45 -16.54
C SER A 186 -11.40 13.06 -16.53
N ILE A 187 -11.76 13.82 -15.49
CA ILE A 187 -13.08 14.47 -15.41
C ILE A 187 -13.21 15.66 -16.36
N ILE A 188 -12.09 16.17 -16.88
CA ILE A 188 -12.10 17.31 -17.80
C ILE A 188 -12.35 16.77 -19.21
N LYS A 189 -13.44 17.22 -19.83
CA LYS A 189 -13.77 16.87 -21.21
C LYS A 189 -12.79 17.48 -22.22
#